data_AF-A0A923GLV2-F1
#
_entry.id   AF-A0A923GLV2-F1
#
_cell.length_a   1.000
_cell.length_b   1.000
_cell.length_c   1.000
_cell.angle_alpha   90.00
_cell.angle_beta   90.00
_cell.angle_gamma   90.00
#
_symmetry.space_group_name_H-M   'P 1'
#
loop_
_entity.id
_entity.type
_entity.pdbx_description
1 polymer ?
#
loop_
_entity_poly.entity_id
_entity_poly.type
_entity_poly.pdbx_seq_one_letter_code
_entity_poly.pdbx_strand_id
1 'polypeptide(L)'
;MKNHAELHIRSPILFKLAGIGLALCLLAVGALGVYVLWTDIVPLYGRIHRNAPVLETPVKSFFVVAAIPFAPVMALGCLIAAWTGQKFDPPKKSRLNALQLRSLQLTVALMVVAPVIIALTTATLSAKGYWSCPKLRISGSGWQMFWVNDERMCFTPGSYINDNWPCKIVGKQNICIQVDGR
;
A
#
# COMPACT_ATOMS: atom_id res chain seq x y z
N MET A 1 16.93 26.00 30.66
CA MET A 1 16.28 25.51 29.43
C MET A 1 17.35 25.43 28.36
N LYS A 2 17.64 24.24 27.82
CA LYS A 2 18.66 24.09 26.77
C LYS A 2 18.08 24.67 25.48
N ASN A 3 18.67 25.75 24.98
CA ASN A 3 18.37 26.32 23.68
C ASN A 3 18.74 25.27 22.62
N HIS A 4 17.73 24.60 22.07
CA HIS A 4 17.93 23.77 20.89
C HIS A 4 18.31 24.68 19.74
N ALA A 5 19.37 24.32 19.01
CA ALA A 5 19.84 25.06 17.85
C ALA A 5 18.65 25.32 16.91
N GLU A 6 18.24 26.58 16.80
CA GLU A 6 17.29 26.98 15.79
C GLU A 6 17.88 26.57 14.44
N LEU A 7 17.16 25.69 13.74
CA LEU A 7 17.49 25.35 12.37
C LEU A 7 17.51 26.68 11.60
N HIS A 8 18.69 27.17 11.24
CA HIS A 8 18.84 28.48 10.62
C HIS A 8 18.08 28.45 9.29
N ILE A 9 16.87 29.01 9.26
CA ILE A 9 15.98 28.96 8.09
C ILE A 9 16.61 29.88 7.03
N ARG A 10 17.30 29.27 6.06
CA ARG A 10 18.01 29.95 4.97
C ARG A 10 17.11 30.90 4.17
N SER A 11 15.80 30.61 4.09
CA SER A 11 14.76 31.59 3.75
C SER A 11 13.36 31.16 4.22
N PRO A 12 12.57 32.05 4.84
CA PRO A 12 11.25 31.71 5.39
C PRO A 12 10.25 31.33 4.29
N ILE A 13 10.37 31.91 3.10
CA ILE A 13 9.49 31.61 1.95
C ILE A 13 9.72 30.18 1.45
N LEU A 14 10.98 29.75 1.35
CA LEU A 14 11.31 28.40 0.90
C LEU A 14 10.82 27.33 1.89
N PHE A 15 10.88 27.63 3.19
CA PHE A 15 10.31 26.76 4.23
C PHE A 15 8.79 26.58 4.07
N LYS A 16 8.06 27.67 3.81
CA LYS A 16 6.61 27.62 3.59
C LYS A 16 6.24 26.85 2.32
N LEU A 17 6.93 27.11 1.22
CA LEU A 17 6.72 26.39 -0.05
C LEU A 17 7.04 24.90 0.07
N ALA A 18 8.14 24.55 0.76
CA ALA A 18 8.48 23.15 1.04
C ALA A 18 7.41 22.47 1.90
N GLY A 19 6.87 23.15 2.92
CA GLY A 19 5.78 22.65 3.74
C GLY A 19 4.50 22.36 2.93
N ILE A 20 4.11 23.27 2.05
CA ILE A 20 2.95 23.08 1.16
C ILE A 20 3.18 21.90 0.20
N GLY A 21 4.35 21.87 -0.46
CA GLY A 21 4.69 20.78 -1.38
C GLY A 21 4.68 19.42 -0.71
N LEU A 22 5.26 19.32 0.49
CA LEU A 22 5.28 18.08 1.26
C LEU A 22 3.89 17.67 1.75
N ALA A 23 3.04 18.63 2.15
CA ALA A 23 1.66 18.36 2.51
C ALA A 23 0.87 17.76 1.33
N LEU A 24 1.01 18.31 0.13
CA LEU A 24 0.36 17.78 -1.08
C LEU A 24 0.85 16.36 -1.41
N CYS A 25 2.16 16.12 -1.35
CA CYS A 25 2.72 14.78 -1.54
C CYS A 25 2.17 13.78 -0.52
N LEU A 26 2.07 14.17 0.75
CA LEU A 26 1.53 13.31 1.80
C LEU A 26 0.05 13.00 1.59
N LEU A 27 -0.76 13.99 1.21
CA LEU A 27 -2.17 13.77 0.86
C LEU A 27 -2.32 12.82 -0.33
N ALA A 28 -1.49 12.97 -1.36
CA ALA A 28 -1.47 12.05 -2.50
C ALA A 28 -1.10 10.62 -2.09
N VAL A 29 -0.11 10.44 -1.21
CA VAL A 29 0.26 9.13 -0.65
C VAL A 29 -0.89 8.53 0.17
N GLY A 30 -1.56 9.34 0.99
CA GLY A 30 -2.73 8.91 1.77
C GLY A 30 -3.90 8.47 0.88
N ALA A 31 -4.20 9.25 -0.16
CA ALA A 31 -5.23 8.93 -1.14
C ALA A 31 -4.90 7.65 -1.92
N LEU A 32 -3.63 7.48 -2.32
CA LEU A 32 -3.15 6.25 -2.94
C LEU A 32 -3.32 5.05 -1.99
N GLY A 33 -3.07 5.22 -0.68
CA GLY A 33 -3.28 4.16 0.30
C GLY A 33 -4.74 3.72 0.43
N VAL A 34 -5.68 4.67 0.41
CA VAL A 34 -7.11 4.36 0.39
C VAL A 34 -7.52 3.69 -0.92
N TYR A 35 -7.01 4.19 -2.06
CA TYR A 35 -7.27 3.60 -3.37
C TYR A 35 -6.81 2.14 -3.42
N VAL A 36 -5.57 1.87 -3.02
CA VAL A 36 -4.98 0.52 -2.98
C VAL A 36 -5.75 -0.42 -2.04
N LEU A 37 -6.19 0.08 -0.88
CA LEU A 37 -7.04 -0.70 0.03
C LEU A 37 -8.33 -1.15 -0.68
N TRP A 38 -8.94 -0.25 -1.46
CA TRP A 38 -10.20 -0.50 -2.15
C TRP A 38 -10.06 -1.36 -3.42
N THR A 39 -8.99 -1.17 -4.21
CA THR A 39 -8.81 -1.87 -5.50
C THR A 39 -8.08 -3.19 -5.37
N ASP A 40 -7.20 -3.34 -4.38
CA ASP A 40 -6.30 -4.49 -4.29
C ASP A 40 -6.69 -5.42 -3.14
N ILE A 41 -6.77 -4.87 -1.91
CA ILE A 41 -6.91 -5.68 -0.69
C ILE A 41 -8.34 -6.18 -0.50
N VAL A 42 -9.35 -5.31 -0.61
CA VAL A 42 -10.76 -5.71 -0.46
C VAL A 42 -11.16 -6.74 -1.52
N PRO A 43 -10.85 -6.55 -2.82
CA PRO A 43 -11.20 -7.51 -3.85
C PRO A 43 -10.47 -8.84 -3.71
N LEU A 44 -9.23 -8.85 -3.20
CA LEU A 44 -8.49 -10.08 -2.89
C LEU A 44 -9.30 -11.00 -1.97
N TYR A 45 -9.82 -10.49 -0.85
CA TYR A 45 -10.63 -11.30 0.06
C TYR A 45 -11.95 -11.74 -0.58
N GLY A 46 -12.56 -10.90 -1.43
CA GLY A 46 -13.72 -11.28 -2.23
C GLY A 46 -13.44 -12.40 -3.24
N ARG A 47 -12.25 -12.45 -3.84
CA ARG A 47 -11.82 -13.53 -4.75
C ARG A 47 -11.48 -14.80 -3.98
N ILE A 48 -10.83 -14.69 -2.81
CA ILE A 48 -10.58 -15.83 -1.91
C ILE A 48 -11.90 -16.47 -1.47
N HIS A 49 -12.93 -15.67 -1.16
CA HIS A 49 -14.24 -16.18 -0.76
C HIS A 49 -14.94 -16.95 -1.89
N ARG A 50 -14.81 -16.48 -3.14
CA ARG A 50 -15.40 -17.11 -4.34
C ARG A 50 -14.58 -18.27 -4.92
N ASN A 51 -13.46 -18.64 -4.30
CA ASN A 51 -12.53 -19.68 -4.78
C ASN A 51 -12.08 -19.44 -6.24
N ALA A 52 -11.67 -18.21 -6.57
CA ALA A 52 -11.18 -17.88 -7.92
C ALA A 52 -9.97 -18.75 -8.31
N PRO A 53 -9.83 -19.16 -9.59
CA PRO A 53 -8.80 -20.11 -10.01
C PRO A 53 -7.36 -19.58 -9.88
N VAL A 54 -7.21 -18.25 -9.99
CA VAL A 54 -5.93 -17.55 -9.84
C VAL A 54 -6.13 -16.38 -8.89
N LEU A 55 -5.19 -16.19 -7.97
CA LEU A 55 -5.22 -15.13 -6.97
C LEU A 55 -3.88 -14.41 -6.92
N GLU A 56 -3.92 -13.09 -6.97
CA GLU A 56 -2.75 -12.24 -6.80
C GLU A 56 -2.76 -11.66 -5.38
N THR A 57 -1.70 -11.91 -4.61
CA THR A 57 -1.48 -11.26 -3.31
C THR A 57 -0.45 -10.13 -3.47
N PRO A 58 -0.88 -8.86 -3.47
CA PRO A 58 0.02 -7.71 -3.62
C PRO A 58 0.63 -7.36 -2.26
N VAL A 59 1.83 -7.89 -2.00
CA VAL A 59 2.54 -7.74 -0.72
C VAL A 59 2.81 -6.26 -0.40
N LYS A 60 3.16 -5.47 -1.41
CA LYS A 60 3.38 -4.02 -1.27
C LYS A 60 2.13 -3.30 -0.75
N SER A 61 0.95 -3.68 -1.24
CA SER A 61 -0.31 -3.03 -0.92
C SER A 61 -0.63 -3.12 0.58
N PHE A 62 -0.31 -4.25 1.23
CA PHE A 62 -0.50 -4.41 2.68
C PHE A 62 0.33 -3.41 3.51
N PHE A 63 1.53 -3.04 3.07
CA PHE A 63 2.36 -2.04 3.76
C PHE A 63 1.90 -0.62 3.47
N VAL A 64 1.38 -0.35 2.27
CA VAL A 64 0.88 0.98 1.87
C VAL A 64 -0.31 1.43 2.73
N VAL A 65 -1.11 0.49 3.25
CA VAL A 65 -2.22 0.79 4.19
C VAL A 65 -1.75 1.51 5.46
N ALA A 66 -0.52 1.26 5.93
CA ALA A 66 0.04 1.96 7.09
C ALA A 66 0.21 3.48 6.85
N ALA A 67 0.25 3.92 5.58
CA ALA A 67 0.30 5.34 5.25
C ALA A 67 -1.02 6.08 5.52
N ILE A 68 -2.15 5.38 5.60
CA ILE A 68 -3.49 5.98 5.80
C ILE A 68 -3.58 6.80 7.10
N PRO A 69 -3.20 6.29 8.29
CA PRO A 69 -3.22 7.11 9.51
C PRO A 69 -2.10 8.15 9.59
N PHE A 70 -0.97 7.91 8.91
CA PHE A 70 0.22 8.76 8.96
C PHE A 70 0.07 10.03 8.12
N ALA A 71 -0.34 9.87 6.87
CA ALA A 71 -0.35 10.93 5.86
C ALA A 71 -1.18 12.18 6.27
N PRO A 72 -2.41 12.06 6.79
CA PRO A 72 -3.23 13.23 7.12
C PRO A 72 -2.65 14.06 8.28
N VAL A 73 -2.09 13.41 9.30
CA VAL A 73 -1.50 14.10 10.45
C VAL A 73 -0.23 14.84 10.05
N MET A 74 0.62 14.20 9.24
CA MET A 74 1.84 14.84 8.76
C MET A 74 1.51 15.99 7.81
N ALA A 75 0.52 15.83 6.93
CA ALA A 75 0.06 16.91 6.06
C ALA A 75 -0.46 18.10 6.89
N LEU A 76 -1.24 17.85 7.94
CA LEU A 76 -1.71 18.89 8.86
C LEU A 76 -0.54 19.60 9.54
N GLY A 77 0.46 18.85 10.04
CA GLY A 77 1.66 19.43 10.63
C GLY A 77 2.44 20.33 9.65
N CYS A 78 2.56 19.89 8.39
CA CYS A 78 3.21 20.66 7.33
C CYS A 78 2.43 21.92 6.94
N LEU A 79 1.10 21.87 6.90
CA LEU A 79 0.25 23.02 6.65
C LEU A 79 0.35 24.04 7.79
N ILE A 80 0.34 23.58 9.04
CA ILE A 80 0.53 24.45 10.21
C ILE A 80 1.91 25.10 10.14
N ALA A 81 2.95 24.34 9.83
CA ALA A 81 4.31 24.86 9.71
C ALA A 81 4.45 25.87 8.55
N ALA A 82 3.78 25.63 7.42
CA ALA A 82 3.74 26.56 6.30
C ALA A 82 3.00 27.86 6.65
N TRP A 83 1.95 27.78 7.47
CA TRP A 83 1.22 28.97 7.92
C TRP A 83 2.05 29.78 8.91
N THR A 84 2.49 29.17 10.01
CA THR A 84 3.15 29.86 11.13
C THR A 84 4.61 30.17 10.86
N GLY A 85 5.24 29.47 9.90
CA GLY A 85 6.68 29.54 9.68
C GLY A 85 7.51 28.87 10.78
N GLN A 86 6.86 28.12 11.68
CA GLN A 86 7.51 27.43 12.79
C GLN A 86 7.36 25.93 12.64
N LYS A 87 8.29 25.16 13.22
CA LYS A 87 8.17 23.71 13.28
C LYS A 87 6.88 23.32 14.03
N PHE A 88 6.17 22.34 13.51
CA PHE A 88 5.03 21.75 14.20
C PHE A 88 5.49 21.00 15.47
N ASP A 89 5.17 21.55 16.65
CA ASP A 89 5.43 20.96 17.96
C ASP A 89 4.23 21.21 18.89
N PRO A 90 3.17 20.37 18.81
CA PRO A 90 1.96 20.59 19.58
C PRO A 90 2.21 20.33 21.08
N PRO A 91 1.67 21.16 22.00
CA PRO A 91 1.90 20.98 23.42
C PRO A 91 1.35 19.64 23.90
N LYS A 92 2.04 18.98 24.84
CA LYS A 92 1.77 17.59 25.26
C LYS A 92 0.33 17.30 25.68
N LYS A 93 -0.38 18.30 26.24
CA LYS A 93 -1.77 18.19 26.70
C LYS A 93 -2.81 18.53 25.61
N SER A 94 -2.39 18.92 24.41
CA SER A 94 -3.31 19.31 23.33
C SER A 94 -3.93 18.10 22.62
N ARG A 95 -5.12 18.31 22.06
CA ARG A 95 -5.79 17.32 21.19
C ARG A 95 -4.97 16.99 19.94
N LEU A 96 -4.20 17.95 19.42
CA LEU A 96 -3.29 17.76 18.28
C LEU A 96 -2.16 16.78 18.61
N ASN A 97 -1.54 16.91 19.78
CA ASN A 97 -0.53 15.95 20.24
C ASN A 97 -1.14 14.55 20.43
N ALA A 98 -2.34 14.45 21.00
CA ALA A 98 -3.04 13.17 21.15
C ALA A 98 -3.36 12.52 19.81
N LEU A 99 -3.83 13.31 18.82
CA LEU A 99 -4.09 12.84 17.46
C LEU A 99 -2.79 12.33 16.82
N GLN A 100 -1.71 13.12 16.88
CA GLN A 100 -0.42 12.74 16.32
C GLN A 100 0.11 11.44 16.92
N LEU A 101 0.06 11.32 18.25
CA LEU A 101 0.54 10.11 18.93
C LEU A 101 -0.28 8.88 18.56
N ARG A 102 -1.61 9.00 18.54
CA ARG A 102 -2.51 7.90 18.16
C ARG A 102 -2.31 7.47 16.71
N SER A 103 -2.17 8.42 15.79
CA SER A 103 -1.89 8.12 14.38
C SER A 103 -0.55 7.42 14.21
N LEU A 104 0.49 7.85 14.94
CA LEU A 104 1.79 7.18 14.90
C LEU A 104 1.73 5.75 15.48
N GLN A 105 1.04 5.59 16.62
CA GLN A 105 0.79 4.27 17.20
C GLN A 105 0.03 3.35 16.24
N LEU A 106 -0.99 3.88 15.56
CA LEU A 106 -1.75 3.11 14.57
C LEU A 106 -0.90 2.74 13.36
N THR A 107 -0.05 3.66 12.90
CA THR A 107 0.90 3.40 11.80
C THR A 107 1.83 2.24 12.15
N VAL A 108 2.43 2.26 13.35
CA VAL A 108 3.30 1.18 13.83
C VAL A 108 2.53 -0.12 13.99
N ALA A 109 1.32 -0.08 14.57
CA ALA A 109 0.48 -1.25 14.70
C ALA A 109 0.16 -1.88 13.33
N LEU A 110 -0.19 -1.08 12.32
CA LEU A 110 -0.47 -1.57 10.97
C LEU A 110 0.78 -2.15 10.29
N MET A 111 1.96 -1.57 10.50
CA MET A 111 3.21 -2.15 9.98
C MET A 111 3.54 -3.52 10.59
N VAL A 112 3.21 -3.72 11.87
CA VAL A 112 3.38 -5.01 12.56
C VAL A 112 2.29 -6.01 12.17
N VAL A 113 1.06 -5.54 11.96
CA VAL A 113 -0.09 -6.38 11.57
C VAL A 113 0.01 -6.82 10.11
N ALA A 114 0.61 -6.01 9.22
CA ALA A 114 0.78 -6.35 7.80
C ALA A 114 1.41 -7.74 7.55
N PRO A 115 2.59 -8.09 8.11
CA PRO A 115 3.16 -9.42 7.93
C PRO A 115 2.29 -10.54 8.52
N VAL A 116 1.55 -10.27 9.62
CA VAL A 116 0.61 -11.23 10.20
C VAL A 116 -0.53 -11.51 9.23
N ILE A 117 -1.12 -10.48 8.63
CA ILE A 117 -2.18 -10.63 7.63
C ILE A 117 -1.68 -11.36 6.39
N ILE A 118 -0.47 -11.06 5.92
CA ILE A 118 0.15 -11.77 4.79
C ILE A 118 0.30 -13.25 5.13
N ALA A 119 0.85 -13.59 6.30
CA ALA A 119 1.01 -14.97 6.74
C ALA A 119 -0.32 -15.71 6.87
N LEU A 120 -1.35 -15.08 7.45
CA LEU A 120 -2.70 -15.64 7.54
C LEU A 120 -3.33 -15.86 6.16
N THR A 121 -3.13 -14.92 5.23
CA THR A 121 -3.63 -15.03 3.87
C THR A 121 -2.95 -16.20 3.15
N THR A 122 -1.63 -16.32 3.27
CA THR A 122 -0.88 -17.46 2.74
C THR A 122 -1.34 -18.78 3.35
N ALA A 123 -1.51 -18.88 4.67
CA ALA A 123 -1.99 -20.09 5.32
C ALA A 123 -3.41 -20.46 4.86
N THR A 124 -4.29 -19.48 4.68
CA THR A 124 -5.66 -19.69 4.17
C THR A 124 -5.64 -20.22 2.74
N LEU A 125 -4.76 -19.69 1.88
CA LEU A 125 -4.59 -20.14 0.50
C LEU A 125 -4.09 -21.59 0.46
N SER A 126 -3.07 -21.92 1.26
CA SER A 126 -2.56 -23.28 1.38
C SER A 126 -3.63 -24.27 1.89
N ALA A 127 -4.43 -23.87 2.89
CA ALA A 127 -5.52 -24.70 3.41
C ALA A 127 -6.62 -24.97 2.36
N LYS A 128 -6.78 -24.07 1.40
CA LYS A 128 -7.70 -24.23 0.25
C LYS A 128 -7.09 -24.98 -0.94
N GLY A 129 -5.86 -25.48 -0.83
CA GLY A 129 -5.18 -26.22 -1.89
C GLY A 129 -4.54 -25.34 -2.97
N TYR A 130 -4.38 -24.04 -2.73
CA TYR A 130 -3.62 -23.18 -3.64
C TYR A 130 -2.12 -23.35 -3.42
N TRP A 131 -1.35 -23.32 -4.51
CA TRP A 131 0.12 -23.25 -4.45
C TRP A 131 0.65 -22.00 -5.18
N SER A 132 1.85 -21.58 -4.79
CA SER A 132 2.51 -20.42 -5.37
C SER A 132 3.05 -20.73 -6.77
N CYS A 133 2.69 -19.94 -7.77
CA CYS A 133 3.21 -20.05 -9.13
C CYS A 133 4.10 -18.83 -9.47
N PRO A 134 5.43 -18.94 -9.33
CA PRO A 134 6.35 -17.84 -9.65
C PRO A 134 6.44 -17.53 -11.16
N LYS A 135 6.02 -18.46 -12.03
CA LYS A 135 6.06 -18.31 -13.50
C LYS A 135 5.09 -17.24 -14.02
N LEU A 136 4.01 -16.98 -13.29
CA LEU A 136 3.02 -15.95 -13.60
C LEU A 136 3.46 -14.55 -13.16
N ARG A 137 4.66 -14.42 -12.57
CA ARG A 137 5.15 -13.13 -12.08
C ARG A 137 5.58 -12.26 -13.25
N ILE A 138 5.12 -11.01 -13.27
CA ILE A 138 5.63 -9.99 -14.18
C ILE A 138 7.12 -9.80 -13.89
N SER A 139 7.95 -9.90 -14.92
CA SER A 139 9.41 -9.71 -14.81
C SER A 139 9.72 -8.39 -14.10
N GLY A 140 10.46 -8.45 -12.98
CA GLY A 140 10.82 -7.29 -12.16
C GLY A 140 9.90 -7.00 -10.95
N SER A 141 8.73 -7.63 -10.83
CA SER A 141 7.82 -7.42 -9.69
C SER A 141 8.09 -8.41 -8.56
N GLY A 142 8.99 -8.05 -7.62
CA GLY A 142 9.28 -8.86 -6.42
C GLY A 142 8.19 -8.85 -5.35
N TRP A 143 7.18 -7.98 -5.50
CA TRP A 143 6.16 -7.70 -4.48
C TRP A 143 4.76 -8.22 -4.82
N GLN A 144 4.64 -8.98 -5.90
CA GLN A 144 3.41 -9.66 -6.31
C GLN A 144 3.63 -11.18 -6.29
N MET A 145 2.74 -11.89 -5.62
CA MET A 145 2.76 -13.35 -5.54
C MET A 145 1.46 -13.90 -6.12
N PHE A 146 1.57 -14.84 -7.05
CA PHE A 146 0.44 -15.49 -7.69
C PHE A 146 0.21 -16.88 -7.10
N TRP A 147 -1.06 -17.21 -6.85
CA TRP A 147 -1.53 -18.46 -6.29
C TRP A 147 -2.52 -19.08 -7.25
N VAL A 148 -2.40 -20.38 -7.49
CA VAL A 148 -3.29 -21.12 -8.40
C VAL A 148 -3.75 -22.42 -7.75
N ASN A 149 -4.94 -22.89 -8.15
CA ASN A 149 -5.53 -24.14 -7.66
C ASN A 149 -5.43 -25.31 -8.67
N ASP A 150 -5.00 -25.06 -9.91
CA ASP A 150 -4.84 -26.05 -10.98
C ASP A 150 -3.49 -25.86 -11.69
N GLU A 151 -2.76 -26.95 -11.94
CA GLU A 151 -1.40 -26.94 -12.51
C GLU A 151 -1.38 -26.35 -13.92
N ARG A 152 -2.48 -26.51 -14.64
CA ARG A 152 -2.65 -25.98 -16.00
C ARG A 152 -2.65 -24.45 -16.03
N MET A 153 -2.96 -23.81 -14.90
CA MET A 153 -2.97 -22.35 -14.76
C MET A 153 -1.57 -21.78 -14.49
N CYS A 154 -0.56 -22.60 -14.19
CA CYS A 154 0.81 -22.15 -13.94
C CYS A 154 1.70 -22.22 -15.20
N PHE A 155 1.75 -21.12 -15.95
CA PHE A 155 2.59 -20.98 -17.17
C PHE A 155 3.31 -19.63 -17.19
N THR A 156 4.26 -19.47 -18.12
CA THR A 156 4.90 -18.18 -18.41
C THR A 156 4.02 -17.41 -19.40
N PRO A 157 3.43 -16.26 -19.00
CA PRO A 157 2.57 -15.49 -19.89
C PRO A 157 3.39 -14.78 -20.98
N GLY A 158 2.82 -14.68 -22.18
CA GLY A 158 3.39 -13.94 -23.30
C GLY A 158 2.99 -12.46 -23.30
N SER A 159 1.84 -12.14 -22.69
CA SER A 159 1.36 -10.77 -22.50
C SER A 159 0.38 -10.70 -21.31
N TYR A 160 0.13 -9.49 -20.83
CA TYR A 160 -0.91 -9.20 -19.84
C TYR A 160 -1.90 -8.20 -20.45
N ILE A 161 -3.19 -8.38 -20.20
CA ILE A 161 -4.23 -7.39 -20.53
C ILE A 161 -4.32 -6.34 -19.41
N ASN A 162 -5.07 -5.25 -19.64
CA ASN A 162 -5.21 -4.10 -18.73
C ASN A 162 -5.55 -4.45 -17.27
N ASP A 163 -6.19 -5.59 -17.01
CA ASP A 163 -6.55 -6.06 -15.66
C ASP A 163 -5.50 -7.00 -15.03
N ASN A 164 -4.26 -7.01 -15.54
CA ASN A 164 -3.17 -7.94 -15.18
C ASN A 164 -3.52 -9.42 -15.42
N TRP A 165 -4.42 -9.70 -16.36
CA TRP A 165 -4.78 -11.09 -16.69
C TRP A 165 -3.65 -11.73 -17.51
N PRO A 166 -3.06 -12.85 -17.04
CA PRO A 166 -1.98 -13.50 -17.75
C PRO A 166 -2.55 -14.18 -19.02
N CYS A 167 -2.00 -13.82 -20.17
CA CYS A 167 -2.35 -14.41 -21.44
C CYS A 167 -1.23 -15.30 -21.97
N LYS A 168 -1.62 -16.43 -22.53
CA LYS A 168 -0.73 -17.36 -23.24
C LYS A 168 -1.12 -17.42 -24.70
N ILE A 169 -0.13 -17.27 -25.57
CA ILE A 169 -0.30 -17.55 -26.99
C ILE A 169 -0.11 -19.06 -27.17
N VAL A 170 -1.16 -19.75 -27.63
CA VAL A 170 -1.10 -21.17 -28.00
C VAL A 170 -1.41 -21.26 -29.49
N GLY A 171 -0.39 -21.50 -30.31
CA GLY A 171 -0.50 -21.45 -31.77
C GLY A 171 -0.76 -20.01 -32.26
N LYS A 172 -1.90 -19.78 -32.93
CA LYS A 172 -2.35 -18.45 -33.40
C LYS A 172 -3.38 -17.78 -32.48
N GLN A 173 -3.80 -18.43 -31.40
CA GLN A 173 -4.83 -17.92 -30.49
C GLN A 173 -4.21 -17.39 -29.20
N ASN A 174 -4.66 -16.21 -28.78
CA ASN A 174 -4.30 -15.63 -27.50
C ASN A 174 -5.36 -16.02 -26.47
N ILE A 175 -4.99 -16.92 -25.55
CA ILE A 175 -5.88 -17.40 -24.49
C ILE A 175 -5.53 -16.64 -23.22
N CYS A 176 -6.47 -15.84 -22.73
CA CYS A 176 -6.33 -15.13 -21.48
C CYS A 176 -7.19 -15.81 -20.41
N ILE A 177 -6.60 -16.08 -19.25
CA ILE A 177 -7.33 -16.71 -18.15
C ILE A 177 -7.96 -15.62 -17.30
N GLN A 178 -9.27 -15.73 -17.15
CA GLN A 178 -10.06 -14.85 -16.31
C GLN A 178 -9.71 -15.09 -14.84
N VAL A 179 -8.98 -14.14 -14.27
CA VAL A 179 -8.46 -14.18 -12.89
C VAL A 179 -9.57 -13.86 -11.87
N ASP A 180 -10.73 -13.38 -12.33
CA ASP A 180 -11.79 -12.83 -11.48
C ASP A 180 -12.82 -13.83 -10.95
N GLY A 181 -12.77 -15.10 -11.38
CA GLY A 181 -13.75 -16.11 -10.98
C GLY A 181 -15.21 -15.69 -11.29
N ARG A 182 -15.41 -14.88 -12.32
CA ARG A 182 -16.69 -14.55 -12.94
C ARG A 182 -16.80 -15.26 -14.28
#